data_AF-A0A7C6B0W1-F1
#
_entry.id   AF-A0A7C6B0W1-F1
#
_cell.length_a   1.000
_cell.length_b   1.000
_cell.length_c   1.000
_cell.angle_alpha   90.00
_cell.angle_beta   90.00
_cell.angle_gamma   90.00
#
_symmetry.space_group_name_H-M   'P 1'
#
loop_
_entity.id
_entity.type
_entity.pdbx_description
1 polymer ?
#
loop_
_entity_poly.entity_id
_entity_poly.type
_entity_poly.pdbx_seq_one_letter_code
_entity_poly.pdbx_strand_id
1 'polypeptide(L)'
;MVTASHLKSRSLQATEQPGFFDEYGNWVVLKDPWTAAFLAWLIPGLGHWYQARRAKAILFFVCIMGLFVYGCYLGSRKDLGYARVVYASFRQGDMRLYYLCQIGVGLPAMPALVQSARVRQGKTPLWNHFMAPPRLGTDDGNPPTLSRLCYELHSYFDLGSLYTAIAGLLNLLVVFDAFSGPIFPEPSGGSGEKAKRQEESADTTKGQSAAR
;
A
#
# COMPACT_ATOMS: atom_id res chain seq x y z
N MET A 1 -51.80 -36.85 -18.95
CA MET A 1 -50.49 -36.27 -19.31
C MET A 1 -50.28 -35.05 -18.44
N VAL A 2 -49.57 -35.23 -17.32
CA VAL A 2 -49.39 -34.21 -16.27
C VAL A 2 -47.90 -33.94 -16.14
N THR A 3 -47.55 -32.66 -16.29
CA THR A 3 -46.37 -31.93 -15.78
C THR A 3 -44.95 -32.47 -15.99
N ALA A 4 -44.12 -31.64 -16.63
CA ALA A 4 -42.81 -31.22 -16.10
C ALA A 4 -42.30 -30.04 -16.96
N SER A 5 -42.41 -28.82 -16.42
CA SER A 5 -41.28 -27.95 -16.11
C SER A 5 -40.56 -27.40 -17.36
N HIS A 6 -40.83 -26.16 -17.77
CA HIS A 6 -40.27 -24.97 -17.09
C HIS A 6 -38.79 -25.14 -16.72
N LEU A 7 -37.97 -25.72 -17.62
CA LEU A 7 -36.52 -25.49 -17.63
C LEU A 7 -36.25 -24.08 -18.15
N LYS A 8 -36.60 -23.15 -17.26
CA LYS A 8 -36.06 -21.81 -17.12
C LYS A 8 -34.59 -21.88 -17.55
N SER A 9 -34.31 -21.20 -18.65
CA SER A 9 -33.00 -20.80 -19.15
C SER A 9 -32.25 -20.00 -18.07
N ARG A 10 -31.88 -20.67 -16.99
CA ARG A 10 -30.79 -20.29 -16.10
C ARG A 10 -29.53 -20.79 -16.78
N SER A 11 -29.21 -20.17 -17.92
CA SER A 11 -27.81 -19.93 -18.24
C SER A 11 -27.30 -19.08 -17.08
N LEU A 12 -26.77 -19.77 -16.07
CA LEU A 12 -25.91 -19.18 -15.08
C LEU A 12 -24.95 -18.31 -15.88
N GLN A 13 -25.10 -16.99 -15.72
CA GLN A 13 -24.04 -16.07 -16.05
C GLN A 13 -22.86 -16.56 -15.20
N ALA A 14 -22.05 -17.44 -15.77
CA ALA A 14 -20.72 -17.68 -15.31
C ALA A 14 -20.06 -16.33 -15.53
N THR A 15 -20.09 -15.49 -14.50
CA THR A 15 -19.19 -14.36 -14.39
C THR A 15 -17.82 -15.00 -14.51
N GLU A 16 -17.25 -14.99 -15.72
CA GLU A 16 -15.87 -15.38 -15.95
C GLU A 16 -15.05 -14.39 -15.13
N GLN A 17 -14.80 -14.77 -13.88
CA GLN A 17 -14.00 -13.99 -12.98
C GLN A 17 -12.59 -14.04 -13.58
N PRO A 18 -12.01 -12.91 -14.01
CA PRO A 18 -10.66 -12.91 -14.53
C PRO A 18 -9.76 -13.49 -13.43
N GLY A 19 -9.13 -14.61 -13.73
CA GLY A 19 -8.25 -15.30 -12.81
C GLY A 19 -7.01 -15.75 -13.55
N PHE A 20 -5.94 -15.96 -12.79
CA PHE A 20 -4.66 -16.36 -13.33
C PHE A 20 -4.10 -17.52 -12.50
N PHE A 21 -3.34 -18.40 -13.15
CA PHE A 21 -2.60 -19.46 -12.50
C PHE A 21 -1.34 -18.87 -11.89
N ASP A 22 -1.20 -18.91 -10.56
CA ASP A 22 0.05 -18.49 -9.92
C ASP A 22 1.25 -19.36 -10.34
N GLU A 23 2.45 -18.95 -9.93
CA GLU A 23 3.70 -19.67 -10.18
C GLU A 23 3.72 -21.10 -9.60
N TYR A 24 2.74 -21.43 -8.75
CA TYR A 24 2.54 -22.73 -8.12
C TYR A 24 1.40 -23.55 -8.75
N GLY A 25 0.78 -23.06 -9.83
CA GLY A 25 -0.31 -23.74 -10.53
C GLY A 25 -1.68 -23.64 -9.86
N ASN A 26 -1.89 -22.73 -8.90
CA ASN A 26 -3.19 -22.49 -8.27
C ASN A 26 -3.98 -21.41 -9.01
N TRP A 27 -5.29 -21.63 -9.19
CA TRP A 27 -6.21 -20.62 -9.69
C TRP A 27 -6.40 -19.50 -8.67
N VAL A 28 -5.87 -18.32 -8.96
CA VAL A 28 -6.10 -17.11 -8.18
C VAL A 28 -7.14 -16.26 -8.90
N VAL A 29 -8.32 -16.13 -8.29
CA VAL A 29 -9.39 -15.25 -8.77
C VAL A 29 -8.99 -13.79 -8.51
N LEU A 30 -8.82 -13.00 -9.58
CA LEU A 30 -8.63 -11.55 -9.43
C LEU A 30 -10.01 -10.95 -9.14
N LYS A 31 -10.20 -10.58 -7.87
CA LYS A 31 -11.33 -9.76 -7.46
C LYS A 31 -11.23 -8.35 -8.06
N ASP A 32 -12.32 -7.59 -7.97
CA ASP A 32 -12.44 -6.25 -8.54
C ASP A 32 -11.21 -5.35 -8.28
N PRO A 33 -10.46 -4.95 -9.33
CA PRO A 33 -9.25 -4.14 -9.22
C PRO A 33 -9.46 -2.82 -8.49
N TRP A 34 -10.63 -2.20 -8.65
CA TRP A 34 -10.97 -0.94 -7.98
C TRP A 34 -11.05 -1.10 -6.47
N THR A 35 -11.68 -2.19 -6.01
CA THR A 35 -11.73 -2.49 -4.57
C THR A 35 -10.34 -2.79 -4.03
N ALA A 36 -9.49 -3.50 -4.77
CA ALA A 36 -8.13 -3.77 -4.32
C ALA A 36 -7.27 -2.51 -4.22
N ALA A 37 -7.39 -1.59 -5.18
CA ALA A 37 -6.71 -0.29 -5.15
C ALA A 37 -7.17 0.57 -3.96
N PHE A 38 -8.49 0.64 -3.73
CA PHE A 38 -9.05 1.36 -2.59
C PHE A 38 -8.60 0.77 -1.25
N LEU A 39 -8.59 -0.57 -1.13
CA LEU A 39 -8.11 -1.25 0.07
C LEU A 39 -6.61 -1.03 0.30
N ALA A 40 -5.79 -1.09 -0.75
CA ALA A 40 -4.36 -0.80 -0.68
C ALA A 40 -4.08 0.64 -0.26
N TRP A 41 -4.93 1.59 -0.69
CA TRP A 41 -4.81 2.98 -0.27
C TRP A 41 -5.22 3.17 1.20
N LEU A 42 -6.27 2.47 1.65
CA LEU A 42 -6.76 2.60 3.02
C LEU A 42 -5.76 2.09 4.06
N ILE A 43 -5.20 0.91 3.82
CA ILE A 43 -4.17 0.27 4.64
C ILE A 43 -3.09 -0.28 3.70
N PRO A 44 -1.82 0.12 3.89
CA PRO A 44 -0.71 -0.37 3.07
C PRO A 44 -0.70 -1.91 3.01
N GLY A 45 -0.65 -2.48 1.79
CA GLY A 45 -0.60 -3.93 1.60
C GLY A 45 -1.96 -4.67 1.64
N LEU A 46 -3.05 -4.03 2.05
CA LEU A 46 -4.36 -4.69 2.20
C LEU A 46 -4.99 -5.11 0.86
N GLY A 47 -4.75 -4.36 -0.21
CA GLY A 47 -5.22 -4.73 -1.56
C GLY A 47 -4.58 -6.01 -2.09
N HIS A 48 -3.30 -6.26 -1.77
CA HIS A 48 -2.63 -7.51 -2.13
C HIS A 48 -3.12 -8.68 -1.30
N TRP A 49 -3.46 -8.43 -0.02
CA TRP A 49 -4.11 -9.43 0.82
C TRP A 49 -5.48 -9.83 0.24
N TYR A 50 -6.25 -8.86 -0.24
CA TYR A 50 -7.55 -9.09 -0.86
C TYR A 50 -7.45 -9.96 -2.13
N GLN A 51 -6.35 -9.81 -2.90
CA GLN A 51 -6.01 -10.65 -4.06
C GLN A 51 -5.23 -11.93 -3.69
N ALA A 52 -5.24 -12.34 -2.41
CA ALA A 52 -4.55 -13.51 -1.87
C ALA A 52 -3.00 -13.54 -2.02
N ARG A 53 -2.38 -12.44 -2.45
CA ARG A 53 -0.92 -12.30 -2.56
C ARG A 53 -0.29 -11.88 -1.22
N ARG A 54 -0.26 -12.83 -0.27
CA ARG A 54 0.15 -12.57 1.14
C ARG A 54 1.60 -12.10 1.28
N ALA A 55 2.53 -12.64 0.50
CA ALA A 55 3.95 -12.25 0.58
C ALA A 55 4.14 -10.77 0.26
N LYS A 56 3.56 -10.30 -0.85
CA LYS A 56 3.56 -8.87 -1.23
C LYS A 56 2.86 -8.00 -0.18
N ALA A 57 1.70 -8.47 0.32
CA ALA A 57 0.94 -7.74 1.34
C ALA A 57 1.79 -7.48 2.61
N ILE A 58 2.45 -8.52 3.12
CA ILE A 58 3.30 -8.42 4.32
C ILE A 58 4.51 -7.52 4.04
N LEU A 59 5.19 -7.71 2.91
CA LEU A 59 6.37 -6.92 2.55
C LEU A 59 6.04 -5.43 2.49
N PHE A 60 4.99 -5.05 1.77
CA PHE A 60 4.58 -3.65 1.64
C PHE A 60 4.07 -3.08 2.96
N PHE A 61 3.29 -3.84 3.73
CA PHE A 61 2.84 -3.41 5.04
C PHE A 61 4.03 -3.11 5.97
N VAL A 62 4.95 -4.06 6.14
CA VAL A 62 6.11 -3.89 7.03
C VAL A 62 7.03 -2.77 6.56
N CYS A 63 7.31 -2.70 5.27
CA CYS A 63 8.18 -1.67 4.70
C CYS A 63 7.58 -0.27 4.85
N ILE A 64 6.34 -0.06 4.39
CA ILE A 64 5.69 1.26 4.39
C ILE A 64 5.36 1.69 5.82
N MET A 65 4.76 0.79 6.62
CA MET A 65 4.41 1.10 8.00
C MET A 65 5.66 1.33 8.85
N GLY A 66 6.71 0.51 8.65
CA GLY A 66 7.99 0.70 9.34
C GLY A 66 8.61 2.06 9.02
N LEU A 67 8.65 2.44 7.74
CA LEU A 67 9.19 3.74 7.30
C LEU A 67 8.36 4.91 7.84
N PHE A 68 7.03 4.78 7.82
CA PHE A 68 6.12 5.80 8.33
C PHE A 68 6.22 5.98 9.84
N VAL A 69 6.22 4.89 10.60
CA VAL A 69 6.34 4.90 12.07
C VAL A 69 7.72 5.43 12.46
N TYR A 70 8.78 5.04 11.76
CA TYR A 70 10.12 5.58 11.98
C TYR A 70 10.18 7.09 11.72
N GLY A 71 9.60 7.58 10.62
CA GLY A 71 9.50 9.01 10.35
C GLY A 71 8.68 9.76 11.42
N CYS A 72 7.57 9.18 11.88
CA CYS A 72 6.80 9.72 12.99
C CYS A 72 7.59 9.75 14.30
N TYR A 73 8.41 8.74 14.56
CA TYR A 73 9.28 8.65 15.73
C TYR A 73 10.36 9.74 15.73
N LEU A 74 11.02 9.99 14.60
CA LEU A 74 11.96 11.11 14.44
C LEU A 74 11.27 12.48 14.69
N GLY A 75 10.01 12.59 14.28
CA GLY A 75 9.16 13.76 14.50
C GLY A 75 8.48 13.82 15.86
N SER A 76 8.80 12.94 16.81
CA SER A 76 8.16 12.85 18.11
C SER A 76 9.11 13.27 19.23
N ARG A 77 8.67 14.20 20.07
CA ARG A 77 9.38 14.56 21.30
C ARG A 77 8.38 14.82 22.42
N LYS A 78 8.68 14.37 23.64
CA LYS A 78 7.74 14.45 24.79
C LYS A 78 7.26 15.89 25.05
N ASP A 79 8.14 16.87 24.87
CA ASP A 79 7.84 18.28 25.17
C ASP A 79 7.04 18.99 24.06
N LEU A 80 7.10 18.48 22.83
CA LEU A 80 6.56 19.13 21.62
C LEU A 80 5.37 18.38 21.01
N GLY A 81 5.14 17.14 21.45
CA GLY A 81 4.12 16.24 20.94
C GLY A 81 4.65 15.17 19.98
N TYR A 82 3.73 14.34 19.50
CA TYR A 82 4.04 13.17 18.69
C TYR A 82 3.74 13.42 17.19
N ALA A 83 4.54 12.81 16.31
CA ALA A 83 4.40 12.84 14.86
C ALA A 83 4.23 14.27 14.28
N ARG A 84 4.97 15.24 14.82
CA ARG A 84 4.87 16.67 14.46
C ARG A 84 5.38 16.99 13.06
N VAL A 85 5.97 16.00 12.38
CA VAL A 85 6.43 16.06 10.99
C VAL A 85 5.32 15.75 9.97
N VAL A 86 4.21 15.17 10.43
CA VAL A 86 3.03 14.87 9.62
C VAL A 86 1.93 15.85 10.02
N TYR A 87 1.76 16.93 9.27
CA TYR A 87 0.69 17.89 9.50
C TYR A 87 0.21 18.52 8.19
N ALA A 88 -1.09 18.82 8.13
CA ALA A 88 -1.70 19.51 7.01
C ALA A 88 -1.70 21.02 7.25
N SER A 89 -0.93 21.76 6.46
CA SER A 89 -0.95 23.23 6.46
C SER A 89 -1.05 23.75 5.02
N PHE A 90 -2.11 24.51 4.77
CA PHE A 90 -2.39 25.18 3.49
C PHE A 90 -2.61 26.67 3.72
N ARG A 91 -1.80 27.27 4.61
CA ARG A 91 -1.87 28.69 4.95
C ARG A 91 -0.90 29.47 4.06
N GLN A 92 -1.25 30.71 3.69
CA GLN A 92 -0.32 31.61 2.99
C GLN A 92 0.92 31.85 3.88
N GLY A 93 2.09 31.38 3.42
CA GLY A 93 3.36 31.42 4.17
C GLY A 93 3.86 30.08 4.74
N ASP A 94 3.03 29.02 4.74
CA ASP A 94 3.41 27.67 5.19
C ASP A 94 2.64 26.61 4.39
N MET A 95 2.99 26.48 3.10
CA MET A 95 2.44 25.44 2.23
C MET A 95 3.22 24.14 2.39
N ARG A 96 2.65 23.19 3.12
CA ARG A 96 3.27 21.89 3.39
C ARG A 96 3.00 20.89 2.28
N LEU A 97 3.76 21.00 1.17
CA LEU A 97 3.67 20.10 0.02
C LEU A 97 3.91 18.63 0.39
N TYR A 98 4.79 18.35 1.35
CA TYR A 98 5.04 16.99 1.84
C TYR A 98 3.78 16.26 2.34
N TYR A 99 2.77 17.01 2.82
CA TYR A 99 1.52 16.41 3.30
C TYR A 99 0.75 15.71 2.18
N LEU A 100 0.86 16.21 0.94
CA LEU A 100 0.23 15.59 -0.22
C LEU A 100 0.80 14.19 -0.51
N CYS A 101 2.07 13.98 -0.20
CA CYS A 101 2.66 12.64 -0.25
C CYS A 101 2.22 11.82 0.96
N GLN A 102 2.25 12.40 2.16
CA GLN A 102 1.91 11.71 3.42
C GLN A 102 0.48 11.17 3.45
N ILE A 103 -0.50 11.87 2.87
CA ILE A 103 -1.89 11.36 2.75
C ILE A 103 -1.95 10.07 1.92
N GLY A 104 -0.95 9.84 1.06
CA GLY A 104 -0.78 8.60 0.31
C GLY A 104 -0.63 7.36 1.18
N VAL A 105 -0.18 7.49 2.44
CA VAL A 105 -0.11 6.38 3.42
C VAL A 105 -1.50 5.89 3.84
N GLY A 106 -2.54 6.69 3.61
CA GLY A 106 -3.93 6.34 3.91
C GLY A 106 -4.36 6.76 5.31
N LEU A 107 -5.07 5.85 6.01
CA LEU A 107 -5.62 6.11 7.35
C LEU A 107 -4.58 6.61 8.39
N PRO A 108 -3.33 6.12 8.43
CA PRO A 108 -2.35 6.59 9.42
C PRO A 108 -2.05 8.10 9.33
N ALA A 109 -2.21 8.73 8.17
CA ALA A 109 -1.95 10.15 7.97
C ALA A 109 -3.21 11.04 8.08
N MET A 110 -4.40 10.44 8.19
CA MET A 110 -5.66 11.17 8.34
C MET A 110 -5.81 11.98 9.64
N PRO A 111 -5.29 11.55 10.81
CA PRO A 111 -5.38 12.33 12.04
C PRO A 111 -4.83 13.76 11.88
N ALA A 112 -3.79 13.94 11.06
CA ALA A 112 -3.24 15.26 10.72
C ALA A 112 -4.25 16.21 10.08
N LEU A 113 -5.10 15.70 9.18
CA LEU A 113 -6.14 16.50 8.52
C LEU A 113 -7.23 16.92 9.51
N VAL A 114 -7.67 15.96 10.33
CA VAL A 114 -8.69 16.19 11.37
C VAL A 114 -8.19 17.19 12.40
N GLN A 115 -6.93 17.07 12.83
CA GLN A 115 -6.29 18.02 13.73
C GLN A 115 -6.19 19.40 13.11
N SER A 116 -5.82 19.50 11.83
CA SER A 116 -5.75 20.78 11.12
C SER A 116 -7.10 21.47 11.00
N ALA A 117 -8.15 20.73 10.63
CA ALA A 117 -9.51 21.25 10.59
C ALA A 117 -9.99 21.71 11.97
N ARG A 118 -9.66 20.95 13.03
CA ARG A 118 -10.02 21.28 14.42
C ARG A 118 -9.32 22.54 14.93
N VAL A 119 -8.01 22.67 14.71
CA VAL A 119 -7.23 23.84 15.11
C VAL A 119 -7.68 25.08 14.33
N ARG A 120 -8.07 24.94 13.04
CA ARG A 120 -8.68 26.03 12.26
C ARG A 120 -10.02 26.50 12.84
N GLN A 121 -10.77 25.63 13.53
CA GLN A 121 -12.00 25.99 14.25
C GLN A 121 -11.74 26.61 15.64
N GLY A 122 -10.47 26.90 15.99
CA GLY A 122 -10.12 27.47 17.30
C GLY A 122 -10.24 26.50 18.47
N LYS A 123 -10.42 25.19 18.20
CA LYS A 123 -10.49 24.15 19.24
C LYS A 123 -9.08 23.68 19.60
N THR A 124 -8.91 23.26 20.86
CA THR A 124 -7.64 22.68 21.31
C THR A 124 -7.34 21.36 20.57
N PRO A 125 -6.06 21.12 20.24
CA PRO A 125 -5.61 19.89 19.58
C PRO A 125 -5.82 18.69 20.51
N LEU A 126 -6.12 17.55 19.91
CA LEU A 126 -6.40 16.29 20.63
C LEU A 126 -5.13 15.46 20.78
N TRP A 127 -5.17 14.47 21.68
CA TRP A 127 -4.13 13.44 21.83
C TRP A 127 -2.71 14.00 21.95
N ASN A 128 -2.47 14.91 22.90
CA ASN A 128 -1.14 15.46 23.18
C ASN A 128 -0.43 16.01 21.92
N HIS A 129 -1.16 16.75 21.09
CA HIS A 129 -0.63 17.39 19.87
C HIS A 129 -0.19 16.42 18.77
N PHE A 130 -0.71 15.18 18.79
CA PHE A 130 -0.43 14.15 17.78
C PHE A 130 -0.78 14.65 16.38
N MET A 131 0.21 14.88 15.52
CA MET A 131 0.03 15.41 14.16
C MET A 131 -0.69 16.77 14.07
N ALA A 132 -0.68 17.57 15.14
CA ALA A 132 -1.28 18.91 15.11
C ALA A 132 -0.40 19.86 14.29
N PRO A 133 -0.98 20.74 13.46
CA PRO A 133 -0.19 21.75 12.76
C PRO A 133 0.44 22.74 13.74
N PRO A 134 1.67 23.22 13.47
CA PRO A 134 2.31 24.25 14.27
C PRO A 134 1.58 25.60 14.12
N ARG A 135 1.76 26.48 15.11
CA ARG A 135 1.32 27.89 15.01
C ARG A 135 2.29 28.68 14.12
N LEU A 136 1.76 29.67 13.42
CA LEU A 136 2.54 30.68 12.70
C LEU A 136 2.52 31.96 13.54
N GLY A 137 3.67 32.64 13.68
CA GLY A 137 3.78 33.88 14.44
C GLY A 137 4.66 33.75 15.69
N THR A 138 4.28 34.43 16.78
CA THR A 138 5.04 34.57 18.02
C THR A 138 5.07 33.29 18.85
N ASP A 139 6.19 33.03 19.53
CA ASP A 139 6.43 31.81 20.31
C ASP A 139 5.91 31.94 21.76
N ASP A 140 4.63 32.26 21.88
CA ASP A 140 3.98 32.64 23.15
C ASP A 140 2.94 31.63 23.66
N GLY A 141 2.72 30.51 22.97
CA GLY A 141 1.65 29.58 23.34
C GLY A 141 1.80 28.15 22.86
N ASN A 142 0.82 27.35 23.25
CA ASN A 142 0.69 25.92 22.94
C ASN A 142 -0.45 25.74 21.91
N PRO A 143 -0.26 25.11 20.73
CA PRO A 143 0.91 24.36 20.27
C PRO A 143 2.11 25.22 19.83
N PRO A 144 3.34 24.66 19.90
CA PRO A 144 4.58 25.36 19.57
C PRO A 144 4.64 25.84 18.11
N THR A 145 5.40 26.91 17.88
CA THR A 145 5.61 27.52 16.55
C THR A 145 6.48 26.65 15.64
N LEU A 146 6.35 26.82 14.32
CA LEU A 146 7.18 26.10 13.33
C LEU A 146 8.68 26.33 13.62
N SER A 147 9.08 27.58 13.87
CA SER A 147 10.46 27.94 14.19
C SER A 147 10.98 27.17 15.41
N ARG A 148 10.17 27.05 16.47
CA ARG A 148 10.54 26.26 17.65
C ARG A 148 10.64 24.78 17.34
N LEU A 149 9.74 24.22 16.52
CA LEU A 149 9.85 22.83 16.07
C LEU A 149 11.17 22.59 15.33
N CYS A 150 11.52 23.44 14.36
CA CYS A 150 12.77 23.33 13.61
C CYS A 150 13.99 23.51 14.52
N TYR A 151 13.93 24.47 15.44
CA TYR A 151 15.01 24.70 16.39
C TYR A 151 15.21 23.51 17.33
N GLU A 152 14.13 22.89 17.78
CA GLU A 152 14.21 21.80 18.75
C GLU A 152 14.51 20.46 18.07
N LEU A 153 13.75 20.07 17.04
CA LEU A 153 13.94 18.79 16.36
C LEU A 153 15.17 18.80 15.43
N HIS A 154 15.73 19.97 15.12
CA HIS A 154 16.86 20.12 14.20
C HIS A 154 16.62 19.32 12.90
N SER A 155 17.60 18.51 12.48
CA SER A 155 17.53 17.67 11.28
C SER A 155 16.46 16.58 11.33
N TYR A 156 16.01 16.17 12.52
CA TYR A 156 14.98 15.12 12.65
C TYR A 156 13.62 15.57 12.12
N PHE A 157 13.33 16.87 12.14
CA PHE A 157 12.11 17.39 11.57
C PHE A 157 12.04 17.18 10.06
N ASP A 158 13.14 17.48 9.36
CA ASP A 158 13.21 17.35 7.91
C ASP A 158 13.33 15.87 7.49
N LEU A 159 14.18 15.11 8.18
CA LEU A 159 14.27 13.66 7.97
C LEU A 159 12.93 12.99 8.20
N GLY A 160 12.26 13.20 9.34
CA GLY A 160 10.95 12.60 9.61
C GLY A 160 9.89 12.97 8.57
N SER A 161 9.93 14.20 8.07
CA SER A 161 9.07 14.66 6.96
C SER A 161 9.35 13.90 5.67
N LEU A 162 10.62 13.72 5.33
CA LEU A 162 11.07 13.00 4.14
C LEU A 162 10.74 11.50 4.21
N TYR A 163 11.02 10.85 5.34
CA TYR A 163 10.70 9.43 5.56
C TYR A 163 9.20 9.15 5.40
N THR A 164 8.35 9.99 5.99
CA THR A 164 6.89 9.85 5.88
C THR A 164 6.34 10.21 4.50
N ALA A 165 6.95 11.18 3.80
CA ALA A 165 6.60 11.49 2.42
C ALA A 165 6.98 10.36 1.46
N ILE A 166 8.19 9.78 1.60
CA ILE A 166 8.62 8.62 0.82
C ILE A 166 7.70 7.43 1.09
N ALA A 167 7.33 7.16 2.34
CA ALA A 167 6.39 6.11 2.68
C ALA A 167 5.04 6.28 1.94
N GLY A 168 4.54 7.51 1.84
CA GLY A 168 3.31 7.81 1.12
C GLY A 168 3.41 7.65 -0.39
N LEU A 169 4.53 8.07 -0.99
CA LEU A 169 4.81 7.84 -2.41
C LEU A 169 4.94 6.35 -2.73
N LEU A 170 5.62 5.58 -1.86
CA LEU A 170 5.71 4.13 -1.99
C LEU A 170 4.33 3.48 -1.91
N ASN A 171 3.45 3.94 -1.00
CA ASN A 171 2.09 3.41 -0.93
C ASN A 171 1.29 3.69 -2.21
N LEU A 172 1.48 4.85 -2.84
CA LEU A 172 0.85 5.15 -4.12
C LEU A 172 1.29 4.18 -5.22
N LEU A 173 2.59 3.83 -5.28
CA LEU A 173 3.10 2.80 -6.20
C LEU A 173 2.49 1.42 -5.92
N VAL A 174 2.33 1.07 -4.64
CA VAL A 174 1.69 -0.20 -4.21
C VAL A 174 0.22 -0.24 -4.60
N VAL A 175 -0.50 0.89 -4.52
CA VAL A 175 -1.87 1.01 -5.02
C VAL A 175 -1.92 0.77 -6.54
N PHE A 176 -0.97 1.30 -7.30
CA PHE A 176 -0.86 1.04 -8.74
C PHE A 176 -0.48 -0.42 -9.06
N ASP A 177 0.37 -1.09 -8.26
CA ASP A 177 0.65 -2.54 -8.38
C ASP A 177 -0.61 -3.37 -8.07
N ALA A 178 -1.40 -2.95 -7.08
CA ALA A 178 -2.66 -3.62 -6.75
C ALA A 178 -3.70 -3.44 -7.87
N PHE A 179 -3.75 -2.27 -8.50
CA PHE A 179 -4.67 -1.95 -9.58
C PHE A 179 -4.31 -2.65 -10.90
N SER A 180 -3.03 -2.61 -11.31
CA SER A 180 -2.58 -3.16 -12.60
C SER A 180 -2.59 -4.69 -12.65
N GLY A 181 -2.60 -5.36 -11.49
CA GLY A 181 -2.55 -6.81 -11.40
C GLY A 181 -1.13 -7.38 -11.60
N PRO A 182 -0.96 -8.71 -11.45
CA PRO A 182 0.35 -9.35 -11.57
C PRO A 182 0.89 -9.22 -13.00
N ILE A 183 2.09 -8.64 -13.13
CA ILE A 183 2.88 -8.71 -14.37
C ILE A 183 3.23 -10.18 -14.57
N PHE A 184 2.80 -10.76 -15.69
CA PHE A 184 3.04 -12.15 -16.03
C PHE A 184 4.54 -12.47 -15.94
N PRO A 185 4.97 -13.46 -15.15
CA PRO A 185 6.27 -14.04 -15.39
C PRO A 185 6.22 -14.63 -16.80
N GLU A 186 7.17 -14.24 -17.65
CA GLU A 186 7.41 -14.92 -18.92
C GLU A 186 7.47 -16.42 -18.63
N PRO A 187 6.76 -17.29 -19.37
CA PRO A 187 6.81 -18.71 -19.13
C PRO A 187 8.28 -19.12 -19.21
N SER A 188 8.85 -19.52 -18.07
CA SER A 188 10.20 -20.04 -18.03
C SER A 188 10.21 -21.28 -18.91
N GLY A 189 10.73 -21.14 -20.13
CA GLY A 189 10.88 -22.20 -21.12
C GLY A 189 11.87 -23.30 -20.70
N GLY A 190 12.08 -23.52 -19.41
CA GLY A 190 13.03 -24.48 -18.87
C GLY A 190 12.42 -25.82 -18.45
N SER A 191 11.09 -25.91 -18.28
CA SER A 191 10.44 -27.15 -17.79
C SER A 191 9.92 -28.03 -18.93
N GLY A 192 9.40 -27.43 -20.01
CA GLY A 192 8.95 -28.17 -21.20
C GLY A 192 10.10 -28.74 -22.04
N GLU A 193 11.22 -28.01 -22.14
CA GLU A 193 12.38 -28.45 -22.94
C GLU A 193 13.16 -29.59 -22.26
N LYS A 194 13.15 -29.65 -20.91
CA LYS A 194 13.73 -30.77 -20.15
C LYS A 194 12.90 -32.04 -20.27
N ALA A 195 11.57 -31.94 -20.26
CA ALA A 195 10.68 -33.08 -20.48
C ALA A 195 10.80 -33.62 -21.91
N LYS A 196 10.86 -32.71 -22.91
CA LYS A 196 11.00 -33.08 -24.33
C LYS A 196 12.36 -33.72 -24.63
N ARG A 197 13.46 -33.22 -24.05
CA ARG A 197 14.78 -33.87 -24.15
C ARG A 197 14.84 -35.23 -23.45
N GLN A 198 14.11 -35.44 -22.35
CA GLN A 198 14.08 -36.74 -21.67
C GLN A 198 13.28 -37.80 -22.44
N GLU A 199 12.17 -37.42 -23.08
CA GLU A 199 11.42 -38.32 -23.97
C GLU A 199 12.23 -38.72 -25.21
N GLU A 200 12.90 -37.77 -25.86
CA GLU A 200 13.73 -38.01 -27.05
C GLU A 200 14.96 -38.90 -26.73
N SER A 201 15.54 -38.76 -25.53
CA SER A 201 16.63 -39.61 -25.03
C SER A 201 16.17 -41.03 -24.71
N ALA A 202 14.93 -41.21 -24.23
CA ALA A 202 14.38 -42.51 -23.88
C ALA A 202 13.96 -43.32 -25.13
N ASP A 203 13.49 -42.65 -26.18
CA ASP A 203 13.09 -43.29 -27.43
C ASP A 203 14.31 -43.74 -28.26
N THR A 204 15.36 -42.92 -28.30
CA THR A 204 16.64 -43.27 -28.98
C THR A 204 17.32 -44.49 -28.33
N THR A 205 17.19 -44.65 -27.02
CA THR A 205 17.78 -45.78 -26.28
C THR A 205 17.00 -47.09 -26.50
N LYS A 206 15.67 -47.02 -26.67
CA LYS A 206 14.85 -48.21 -26.96
C LYS A 206 15.00 -48.69 -28.41
N GLY A 207 15.18 -47.78 -29.37
CA GLY A 207 15.41 -48.12 -30.78
C GLY A 207 16.72 -48.89 -31.03
N GLN A 208 17.77 -48.62 -30.27
CA GLN A 208 19.07 -49.29 -30.43
C GLN A 208 19.15 -50.68 -29.75
N SER A 209 18.33 -50.94 -28.73
CA SER A 209 18.28 -52.26 -28.07
C SER A 209 17.42 -53.30 -28.82
N ALA A 210 16.54 -52.87 -29.73
CA ALA A 210 15.67 -53.74 -30.51
C ALA A 210 16.29 -54.17 -31.87
N ALA A 211 17.44 -53.61 -32.24
CA ALA A 211 18.16 -53.86 -33.50
C ALA A 211 19.46 -54.67 -33.33
N ARG A 212 19.65 -55.34 -32.18
CA ARG A 212 20.76 -56.27 -31.91
C ARG A 212 20.25 -57.68 -31.72
#